data_AF-A0A0F4JBB5-F1
#
_entry.id   AF-A0A0F4JBB5-F1
#
_cell.length_a   1.000
_cell.length_b   1.000
_cell.length_c   1.000
_cell.angle_alpha   90.00
_cell.angle_beta   90.00
_cell.angle_gamma   90.00
#
_symmetry.space_group_name_H-M   'P 1'
#
loop_
_entity.id
_entity.type
_entity.pdbx_description
1 polymer ?
#
loop_
_entity_poly.entity_id
_entity_poly.type
_entity_poly.pdbx_seq_one_letter_code
_entity_poly.pdbx_strand_id
1 'polypeptide(L)'
;MNWALVAGLGTLLAASLAGALGVRRILQQRQRRAGQTIAQDNDPNSLEQLLTAAGEPAGVEILDRILRALAHQAATDERALPTLRGVLLAGKEVRLLLDESADPVAPFTAGPDSRTWTLDPVAVLPDAEMLNDVEAPYPGLVTLGAHEDGLLLADLTTCHVLLLDGTPEEVLEVGRALALELGTSGWTDYSEILTAGLGSRLAKLLPQGRIRTMPHLPAVAADLGELLLEAHQSGEQVLPWLMIGVGDHDQEHLAQLADALAAARNLKTAVVLPASEAAQRVFPHAEIIDVTTGQEALLAPLGLPVTLQRITDEQYRQYVHVLQISTQDPVPATGSWEFAESHDQAAACGRPLTLRSTTADAQDPGNPFPALIAASPATTPQP
;
A
#
# COMPACT_ATOMS: atom_id res chain seq x y z
N MET A 1 -10.34 -16.60 -5.36
CA MET A 1 -9.34 -15.60 -5.72
C MET A 1 -9.51 -15.26 -7.17
N ASN A 2 -9.76 -13.98 -7.44
CA ASN A 2 -9.73 -13.42 -8.78
C ASN A 2 -8.44 -12.60 -8.95
N TRP A 3 -7.56 -13.06 -9.82
CA TRP A 3 -6.28 -12.40 -10.12
C TRP A 3 -6.39 -11.72 -11.47
N ALA A 4 -6.64 -10.42 -11.47
CA ALA A 4 -6.92 -9.69 -12.70
C ALA A 4 -6.52 -8.22 -12.61
N LEU A 5 -6.47 -7.56 -13.77
CA LEU A 5 -6.51 -6.11 -13.86
C LEU A 5 -7.96 -5.63 -14.00
N VAL A 6 -8.38 -4.70 -13.14
CA VAL A 6 -9.67 -4.02 -13.23
C VAL A 6 -9.40 -2.52 -13.32
N ALA A 7 -9.79 -1.91 -14.44
CA ALA A 7 -9.51 -0.51 -14.74
C ALA A 7 -8.02 -0.11 -14.59
N GLY A 8 -7.13 -1.02 -15.01
CA GLY A 8 -5.67 -0.83 -14.93
C GLY A 8 -5.04 -1.18 -13.59
N LEU A 9 -5.83 -1.52 -12.57
CA LEU A 9 -5.33 -1.87 -11.23
C LEU A 9 -5.32 -3.37 -11.02
N GLY A 10 -4.22 -3.93 -10.52
CA GLY A 10 -4.19 -5.31 -10.03
C GLY A 10 -5.14 -5.47 -8.85
N THR A 11 -5.82 -6.62 -8.74
CA THR A 11 -6.71 -6.90 -7.60
C THR A 11 -5.97 -6.86 -6.25
N LEU A 12 -4.66 -7.12 -6.23
CA LEU A 12 -3.78 -6.93 -5.07
C LEU A 12 -3.61 -5.45 -4.72
N LEU A 13 -3.15 -4.62 -5.66
CA LEU A 13 -3.02 -3.18 -5.46
C LEU A 13 -4.36 -2.55 -5.03
N ALA A 14 -5.46 -2.90 -5.71
CA ALA A 14 -6.78 -2.41 -5.36
C ALA A 14 -7.17 -2.75 -3.91
N ALA A 15 -6.89 -3.98 -3.46
CA ALA A 15 -7.11 -4.41 -2.08
C ALA A 15 -6.23 -3.67 -1.08
N SER A 16 -4.93 -3.52 -1.37
CA SER A 16 -3.99 -2.80 -0.49
C SER A 16 -4.37 -1.32 -0.32
N LEU A 17 -4.78 -0.66 -1.40
CA LEU A 17 -5.27 0.73 -1.37
C LEU A 17 -6.58 0.86 -0.59
N ALA A 18 -7.54 -0.06 -0.80
CA ALA A 18 -8.80 -0.11 -0.06
C ALA A 18 -8.56 -0.37 1.42
N GLY A 19 -7.63 -1.27 1.77
CA GLY A 19 -7.25 -1.58 3.14
C GLY A 19 -6.64 -0.37 3.86
N ALA A 20 -5.69 0.33 3.22
CA ALA A 20 -5.09 1.55 3.75
C ALA A 20 -6.15 2.64 3.99
N LEU A 21 -7.10 2.80 3.07
CA LEU A 21 -8.22 3.71 3.25
C LEU A 21 -9.17 3.25 4.37
N GLY A 22 -9.45 1.95 4.46
CA GLY A 22 -10.26 1.35 5.53
C GLY A 22 -9.68 1.63 6.91
N VAL A 23 -8.36 1.50 7.09
CA VAL A 23 -7.66 1.88 8.33
C VAL A 23 -7.88 3.36 8.65
N ARG A 24 -7.73 4.25 7.66
CA ARG A 24 -8.01 5.68 7.86
C ARG A 24 -9.46 5.94 8.24
N ARG A 25 -10.43 5.29 7.60
CA ARG A 25 -11.86 5.38 7.95
C ARG A 25 -12.13 4.89 9.38
N ILE A 26 -11.49 3.82 9.83
CA ILE A 26 -11.58 3.34 11.21
C ILE A 26 -11.03 4.38 12.19
N LEU A 27 -9.87 4.97 11.90
CA LEU A 27 -9.30 6.03 12.74
C LEU A 27 -10.22 7.27 12.80
N GLN A 28 -10.79 7.67 11.65
CA GLN A 28 -11.76 8.76 11.56
C GLN A 28 -13.01 8.48 12.42
N GLN A 29 -13.56 7.26 12.36
CA GLN A 29 -14.70 6.85 13.18
C GLN A 29 -14.37 6.84 14.68
N ARG A 30 -13.13 6.47 15.06
CA ARG A 30 -12.68 6.48 16.46
C ARG A 30 -12.50 7.89 17.01
N GLN A 31 -12.22 8.89 16.17
CA GLN A 31 -12.10 10.29 16.57
C GLN A 31 -13.46 10.96 16.78
N ARG A 32 -14.50 10.49 16.07
CA ARG A 32 -15.87 10.97 16.18
C ARG A 32 -16.45 10.70 17.58
N ARG A 33 -17.14 11.69 18.14
CA ARG A 33 -17.90 11.58 19.39
C ARG A 33 -19.40 11.38 19.15
N ALA A 34 -20.15 11.09 20.21
CA ALA A 34 -21.61 10.99 20.14
C ALA A 34 -22.22 12.25 19.51
N GLY A 35 -23.19 12.08 18.62
CA GLY A 35 -23.84 13.18 17.91
C GLY A 35 -23.05 13.76 16.73
N GLN A 36 -21.72 13.74 16.74
CA GLN A 36 -20.91 14.14 15.59
C GLN A 36 -21.10 13.17 14.43
N THR A 37 -20.62 13.49 13.23
CA THR A 37 -20.49 12.54 12.10
C THR A 37 -19.09 12.62 11.52
N ILE A 38 -18.65 11.60 10.77
CA ILE A 38 -17.37 11.69 10.07
C ILE A 38 -17.48 12.67 8.90
N ALA A 39 -16.37 13.31 8.53
CA ALA A 39 -16.33 14.05 7.28
C ALA A 39 -16.53 13.08 6.10
N GLN A 40 -17.51 13.40 5.26
CA GLN A 40 -17.83 12.68 4.04
C GLN A 40 -17.79 13.65 2.87
N ASP A 41 -17.46 13.13 1.70
CA ASP A 41 -17.66 13.88 0.48
C ASP A 41 -19.17 13.99 0.20
N ASN A 42 -19.58 15.06 -0.48
CA ASN A 42 -20.98 15.24 -0.87
C ASN A 42 -21.38 14.25 -1.97
N ASP A 43 -20.42 13.87 -2.82
CA ASP A 43 -20.60 12.90 -3.89
C ASP A 43 -19.88 11.59 -3.57
N PRO A 44 -20.49 10.42 -3.83
CA PRO A 44 -19.82 9.14 -3.63
C PRO A 44 -18.61 9.02 -4.55
N ASN A 45 -17.43 8.83 -3.96
CA ASN A 45 -16.20 8.70 -4.74
C ASN A 45 -16.19 7.36 -5.49
N SER A 46 -16.22 7.44 -6.82
CA SER A 46 -16.24 6.27 -7.71
C SER A 46 -15.02 5.38 -7.54
N LEU A 47 -13.85 5.93 -7.18
CA LEU A 47 -12.64 5.15 -6.98
C LEU A 47 -12.69 4.33 -5.69
N GLU A 48 -13.17 4.89 -4.57
CA GLU A 48 -13.31 4.12 -3.31
C GLU A 48 -14.21 2.89 -3.53
N GLN A 49 -15.30 3.06 -4.28
CA GLN A 49 -16.19 1.96 -4.68
C GLN A 49 -15.49 0.96 -5.61
N LEU A 50 -14.74 1.45 -6.61
CA LEU A 50 -13.99 0.60 -7.54
C LEU A 50 -12.95 -0.24 -6.80
N LEU A 51 -12.15 0.37 -5.92
CA LEU A 51 -11.11 -0.33 -5.15
C LEU A 51 -11.73 -1.41 -4.26
N THR A 52 -12.85 -1.10 -3.60
CA THR A 52 -13.58 -2.05 -2.75
C THR A 52 -14.19 -3.20 -3.55
N ALA A 53 -14.70 -2.92 -4.75
CA ALA A 53 -15.35 -3.93 -5.60
C ALA A 53 -14.35 -4.80 -6.37
N ALA A 54 -13.22 -4.22 -6.78
CA ALA A 54 -12.17 -4.90 -7.56
C ALA A 54 -11.15 -5.62 -6.68
N GLY A 55 -10.88 -5.10 -5.49
CA GLY A 55 -9.87 -5.64 -4.59
C GLY A 55 -10.18 -7.07 -4.13
N GLU A 56 -9.13 -7.86 -3.95
CA GLU A 56 -9.19 -9.20 -3.36
C GLU A 56 -8.35 -9.23 -2.06
N PRO A 57 -8.91 -8.78 -0.91
CA PRO A 57 -8.18 -8.71 0.37
C PRO A 57 -7.63 -10.06 0.84
N ALA A 58 -8.42 -11.13 0.68
CA ALA A 58 -8.00 -12.50 0.98
C ALA A 58 -6.78 -12.91 0.13
N GLY A 59 -6.63 -12.32 -1.06
CA GLY A 59 -5.51 -12.51 -1.96
C GLY A 59 -4.21 -11.92 -1.42
N VAL A 60 -4.29 -10.73 -0.84
CA VAL A 60 -3.13 -10.07 -0.19
C VAL A 60 -2.71 -10.87 1.04
N GLU A 61 -3.68 -11.25 1.89
CA GLU A 61 -3.42 -12.03 3.10
C GLU A 61 -2.84 -13.43 2.80
N ILE A 62 -3.35 -14.13 1.78
CA ILE A 62 -2.82 -15.45 1.45
C ILE A 62 -1.40 -15.36 0.90
N LEU A 63 -1.10 -14.37 0.07
CA LEU A 63 0.24 -14.22 -0.50
C LEU A 63 1.25 -13.89 0.60
N ASP A 64 0.94 -12.92 1.46
CA ASP A 64 1.78 -12.59 2.62
C ASP A 64 2.05 -13.82 3.49
N ARG A 65 0.98 -14.58 3.82
CA ARG A 65 1.08 -15.81 4.59
C ARG A 65 1.93 -16.88 3.91
N ILE A 66 1.80 -17.05 2.59
CA ILE A 66 2.61 -18.00 1.81
C ILE A 66 4.09 -17.63 1.90
N LEU A 67 4.43 -16.36 1.71
CA LEU A 67 5.81 -15.89 1.74
C LEU A 67 6.43 -16.04 3.14
N ARG A 68 5.71 -15.69 4.21
CA ARG A 68 6.18 -15.88 5.59
C ARG A 68 6.27 -17.35 5.97
N ALA A 69 5.34 -18.19 5.52
CA ALA A 69 5.42 -19.63 5.72
C ALA A 69 6.67 -20.24 5.07
N LEU A 70 7.03 -19.76 3.86
CA LEU A 70 8.26 -20.16 3.19
C LEU A 70 9.50 -19.77 4.01
N ALA A 71 9.56 -18.53 4.51
CA ALA A 71 10.67 -18.06 5.34
C ALA A 71 10.78 -18.87 6.65
N HIS A 72 9.65 -19.12 7.29
CA HIS A 72 9.56 -19.92 8.51
C HIS A 72 10.07 -21.35 8.29
N GLN A 73 9.63 -22.01 7.22
CA GLN A 73 10.06 -23.37 6.92
C GLN A 73 11.55 -23.42 6.53
N ALA A 74 12.02 -22.48 5.71
CA ALA A 74 13.43 -22.41 5.34
C ALA A 74 14.34 -22.24 6.56
N ALA A 75 13.95 -21.38 7.52
CA ALA A 75 14.65 -21.21 8.77
C ALA A 75 14.64 -22.50 9.62
N THR A 76 13.50 -23.19 9.70
CA THR A 76 13.36 -24.46 10.42
C THR A 76 14.24 -25.57 9.84
N ASP A 77 14.37 -25.60 8.51
CA ASP A 77 15.19 -26.57 7.79
C ASP A 77 16.68 -26.16 7.72
N GLU A 78 17.06 -25.02 8.31
CA GLU A 78 18.40 -24.41 8.21
C GLU A 78 18.85 -24.20 6.75
N ARG A 79 17.91 -23.85 5.87
CA ARG A 79 18.16 -23.62 4.44
C ARG A 79 18.10 -22.15 4.09
N ALA A 80 18.99 -21.73 3.20
CA ALA A 80 18.90 -20.40 2.59
C ALA A 80 17.69 -20.34 1.65
N LEU A 81 17.00 -19.19 1.67
CA LEU A 81 15.96 -18.88 0.69
C LEU A 81 16.57 -18.61 -0.67
N PRO A 82 15.95 -19.06 -1.78
CA PRO A 82 16.44 -18.77 -3.11
C PRO A 82 16.20 -17.30 -3.47
N THR A 83 17.02 -16.76 -4.37
CA THR A 83 16.71 -15.47 -4.99
C THR A 83 15.49 -15.61 -5.91
N LEU A 84 14.52 -14.72 -5.72
CA LEU A 84 13.26 -14.71 -6.44
C LEU A 84 13.30 -13.66 -7.56
N ARG A 85 12.92 -14.02 -8.79
CA ARG A 85 12.66 -13.03 -9.85
C ARG A 85 11.25 -12.49 -9.78
N GLY A 86 10.28 -13.34 -9.44
CA GLY A 86 8.88 -12.95 -9.39
C GLY A 86 7.95 -14.05 -8.94
N VAL A 87 6.66 -13.73 -8.93
CA VAL A 87 5.58 -14.67 -8.58
C VAL A 87 4.51 -14.60 -9.66
N LEU A 88 4.10 -15.75 -10.17
CA LEU A 88 2.92 -15.86 -11.03
C LEU A 88 1.74 -16.38 -10.21
N LEU A 89 0.67 -15.59 -10.16
CA LEU A 89 -0.60 -15.94 -9.55
C LEU A 89 -1.60 -16.30 -10.65
N ALA A 90 -1.89 -17.59 -10.81
CA ALA A 90 -2.76 -18.10 -11.87
C ALA A 90 -3.92 -18.91 -11.28
N GLY A 91 -5.13 -18.35 -11.30
CA GLY A 91 -6.30 -18.97 -10.68
C GLY A 91 -6.15 -19.17 -9.16
N LYS A 92 -5.81 -20.39 -8.72
CA LYS A 92 -5.49 -20.68 -7.31
C LYS A 92 -4.04 -21.11 -7.10
N GLU A 93 -3.30 -21.30 -8.18
CA GLU A 93 -1.92 -21.74 -8.14
C GLU A 93 -1.01 -20.53 -7.92
N VAL A 94 -0.02 -20.71 -7.04
CA VAL A 94 1.05 -19.73 -6.82
C VAL A 94 2.34 -20.37 -7.29
N ARG A 95 3.03 -19.70 -8.23
CA ARG A 95 4.33 -20.14 -8.73
C ARG A 95 5.40 -19.13 -8.39
N LEU A 96 6.47 -19.57 -7.73
CA LEU A 96 7.67 -18.77 -7.50
C LEU A 96 8.62 -18.97 -8.68
N LEU A 97 9.04 -17.87 -9.29
CA LEU A 97 9.98 -17.84 -10.40
C LEU A 97 11.35 -17.48 -9.85
N LEU A 98 12.24 -18.46 -9.79
CA LEU A 98 13.55 -18.33 -9.17
C LEU A 98 14.59 -17.77 -10.14
N ASP A 99 15.60 -17.11 -9.57
CA ASP A 99 16.74 -16.64 -10.36
C ASP A 99 17.68 -17.78 -10.77
N GLU A 100 17.96 -18.69 -9.84
CA GLU A 100 18.73 -19.90 -10.05
C GLU A 100 17.94 -21.15 -9.66
N SER A 101 18.35 -22.31 -10.18
CA SER A 101 17.71 -23.58 -9.84
C SER A 101 17.98 -23.94 -8.38
N ALA A 102 16.94 -24.31 -7.64
CA ALA A 102 17.05 -24.74 -6.26
C ALA A 102 16.01 -25.82 -5.93
N ASP A 103 16.33 -26.70 -4.97
CA ASP A 103 15.40 -27.71 -4.50
C ASP A 103 14.27 -27.08 -3.68
N PRO A 104 13.00 -27.41 -3.91
CA PRO A 104 11.87 -26.81 -3.22
C PRO A 104 11.93 -27.00 -1.70
N VAL A 105 11.40 -26.01 -0.99
CA VAL A 105 11.13 -26.05 0.45
C VAL A 105 9.64 -26.28 0.64
N ALA A 106 9.25 -27.23 1.49
CA ALA A 106 7.84 -27.48 1.75
C ALA A 106 7.12 -26.19 2.21
N PRO A 107 5.84 -25.98 1.88
CA PRO A 107 4.96 -26.84 1.10
C PRO A 107 5.10 -26.69 -0.43
N PHE A 108 6.07 -25.92 -0.91
CA PHE A 108 6.33 -25.85 -2.35
C PHE A 108 6.85 -27.18 -2.90
N THR A 109 6.56 -27.42 -4.17
CA THR A 109 7.03 -28.56 -4.94
C THR A 109 7.70 -28.07 -6.23
N ALA A 110 8.45 -28.94 -6.89
CA ALA A 110 9.05 -28.63 -8.18
C ALA A 110 7.95 -28.32 -9.21
N GLY A 111 8.12 -27.20 -9.92
CA GLY A 111 7.20 -26.76 -10.96
C GLY A 111 7.55 -27.33 -12.35
N PRO A 112 7.04 -26.71 -13.42
CA PRO A 112 7.24 -27.18 -14.79
C PRO A 112 8.70 -27.18 -15.27
N ASP A 113 9.55 -26.36 -14.66
CA ASP A 113 10.99 -26.27 -14.95
C ASP A 113 11.83 -26.18 -13.67
N SER A 114 13.16 -26.22 -13.81
CA SER A 114 14.10 -26.23 -12.69
C SER A 114 14.15 -24.93 -11.90
N ARG A 115 13.55 -23.84 -12.39
CA ARG A 115 13.54 -22.52 -11.75
C ARG A 115 12.13 -22.12 -11.30
N THR A 116 11.19 -23.05 -11.31
CA THR A 116 9.82 -22.78 -10.90
C THR A 116 9.48 -23.67 -9.72
N TRP A 117 8.98 -23.06 -8.65
CA TRP A 117 8.34 -23.79 -7.55
C TRP A 117 6.84 -23.53 -7.57
N THR A 118 6.05 -24.59 -7.41
CA THR A 118 4.58 -24.50 -7.39
C THR A 118 4.07 -24.82 -5.99
N LEU A 119 3.12 -24.01 -5.53
CA LEU A 119 2.31 -24.30 -4.36
C LEU A 119 0.96 -24.88 -4.77
N ASP A 120 0.62 -26.04 -4.22
CA ASP A 120 -0.70 -26.63 -4.39
C ASP A 120 -1.76 -25.74 -3.70
N PRO A 121 -2.88 -25.39 -4.37
CA PRO A 121 -4.00 -24.67 -3.76
C PRO A 121 -4.56 -25.26 -2.46
N VAL A 122 -4.40 -26.57 -2.22
CA VAL A 122 -4.86 -27.25 -1.00
C VAL A 122 -3.75 -27.46 0.03
N ALA A 123 -2.55 -26.92 -0.21
CA ALA A 123 -1.46 -26.98 0.75
C ALA A 123 -1.86 -26.32 2.07
N VAL A 124 -1.56 -27.01 3.16
CA VAL A 124 -1.80 -26.49 4.51
C VAL A 124 -0.64 -25.58 4.88
N LEU A 125 -0.94 -24.30 5.07
CA LEU A 125 0.02 -23.31 5.56
C LEU A 125 -0.05 -23.24 7.10
N PRO A 126 1.05 -22.90 7.79
CA PRO A 126 1.01 -22.58 9.22
C PRO A 126 -0.04 -21.51 9.54
N ASP A 127 -0.54 -21.51 10.77
CA ASP A 127 -1.51 -20.51 11.23
C ASP A 127 -0.90 -19.11 11.17
N ALA A 128 -1.70 -18.11 10.81
CA ALA A 128 -1.21 -16.73 10.65
C ALA A 128 -0.56 -16.20 11.95
N GLU A 129 -1.10 -16.57 13.12
CA GLU A 129 -0.55 -16.17 14.42
C GLU A 129 0.89 -16.62 14.64
N MET A 130 1.27 -17.80 14.12
CA MET A 130 2.64 -18.31 14.20
C MET A 130 3.61 -17.55 13.30
N LEU A 131 3.10 -16.86 12.28
CA LEU A 131 3.90 -16.18 11.26
C LEU A 131 4.00 -14.67 11.49
N ASN A 132 3.32 -14.12 12.50
CA ASN A 132 3.31 -12.69 12.79
C ASN A 132 4.71 -12.12 13.06
N ASP A 133 5.59 -12.89 13.70
CA ASP A 133 6.97 -12.49 14.01
C ASP A 133 7.98 -12.90 12.92
N VAL A 134 7.51 -13.50 11.82
CA VAL A 134 8.36 -13.91 10.70
C VAL A 134 8.38 -12.80 9.67
N GLU A 135 9.55 -12.23 9.41
CA GLU A 135 9.72 -11.21 8.37
C GLU A 135 9.42 -11.78 6.98
N ALA A 136 8.78 -10.97 6.13
CA ALA A 136 8.52 -11.34 4.75
C ALA A 136 9.84 -11.43 3.96
N PRO A 137 10.11 -12.54 3.24
CA PRO A 137 11.43 -12.79 2.66
C PRO A 137 11.77 -11.98 1.41
N TYR A 138 10.75 -11.51 0.68
CA TYR A 138 10.89 -10.82 -0.62
C TYR A 138 10.19 -9.45 -0.59
N PRO A 139 10.77 -8.47 0.12
CA PRO A 139 10.17 -7.15 0.32
C PRO A 139 10.07 -6.30 -0.95
N GLY A 140 10.86 -6.61 -1.99
CA GLY A 140 10.80 -5.94 -3.30
C GLY A 140 9.70 -6.46 -4.21
N LEU A 141 8.90 -7.44 -3.76
CA LEU A 141 7.87 -8.07 -4.57
C LEU A 141 6.69 -7.12 -4.82
N VAL A 142 6.40 -6.84 -6.08
CA VAL A 142 5.34 -5.92 -6.51
C VAL A 142 4.64 -6.44 -7.76
N THR A 143 3.35 -6.18 -7.91
CA THR A 143 2.62 -6.51 -9.14
C THR A 143 3.19 -5.72 -10.32
N LEU A 144 3.57 -6.41 -11.40
CA LEU A 144 3.85 -5.77 -12.69
C LEU A 144 2.55 -5.56 -13.45
N GLY A 145 1.67 -6.56 -13.46
CA GLY A 145 0.38 -6.47 -14.14
C GLY A 145 -0.25 -7.84 -14.41
N ALA A 146 -1.15 -7.91 -15.40
CA ALA A 146 -1.81 -9.15 -15.79
C ALA A 146 -1.03 -9.93 -16.84
N HIS A 147 -0.93 -11.24 -16.62
CA HIS A 147 -0.43 -12.21 -17.58
C HIS A 147 -1.46 -13.32 -17.72
N GLU A 148 -1.98 -13.53 -18.94
CA GLU A 148 -3.08 -14.47 -19.20
C GLU A 148 -4.28 -14.23 -18.24
N ASP A 149 -4.69 -15.27 -17.50
CA ASP A 149 -5.79 -15.24 -16.52
C ASP A 149 -5.31 -14.95 -15.08
N GLY A 150 -4.16 -14.29 -14.95
CA GLY A 150 -3.46 -14.13 -13.67
C GLY A 150 -2.75 -12.79 -13.48
N LEU A 151 -2.05 -12.68 -12.36
CA LEU A 151 -1.15 -11.56 -12.06
C LEU A 151 0.31 -12.02 -12.03
N LEU A 152 1.18 -11.23 -12.63
CA LEU A 152 2.62 -11.40 -12.56
C LEU A 152 3.22 -10.33 -11.66
N LEU A 153 3.98 -10.77 -10.66
CA LEU A 153 4.73 -9.93 -9.74
C LEU A 153 6.23 -10.07 -10.03
N ALA A 154 6.99 -9.00 -9.83
CA ALA A 154 8.45 -8.98 -9.92
C ALA A 154 9.05 -8.62 -8.56
N ASP A 155 10.15 -9.26 -8.21
CA ASP A 155 11.00 -8.79 -7.12
C ASP A 155 11.97 -7.74 -7.66
N LEU A 156 11.73 -6.47 -7.30
CA LEU A 156 12.58 -5.37 -7.74
C LEU A 156 14.02 -5.49 -7.22
N THR A 157 14.24 -6.15 -6.08
CA THR A 157 15.60 -6.29 -5.51
C THR A 157 16.51 -7.14 -6.38
N THR A 158 15.94 -8.06 -7.16
CA THR A 158 16.67 -8.88 -8.14
C THR A 158 17.01 -8.09 -9.41
N CYS A 159 16.24 -7.04 -9.73
CA CYS A 159 16.57 -6.14 -10.85
C CYS A 159 17.72 -5.18 -10.49
N HIS A 160 17.91 -4.86 -9.21
CA HIS A 160 18.74 -3.78 -8.66
C HIS A 160 18.35 -2.38 -9.18
N VAL A 161 18.39 -2.17 -10.49
CA VAL A 161 17.91 -0.97 -11.17
C VAL A 161 16.97 -1.40 -12.30
N LEU A 162 15.74 -0.90 -12.27
CA LEU A 162 14.73 -1.07 -13.32
C LEU A 162 14.46 0.29 -13.98
N LEU A 163 14.56 0.35 -15.30
CA LEU A 163 14.25 1.54 -16.08
C LEU A 163 12.89 1.38 -16.79
N LEU A 164 12.03 2.38 -16.63
CA LEU A 164 10.72 2.45 -17.27
C LEU A 164 10.84 3.26 -18.57
N ASP A 165 10.66 2.61 -19.72
CA ASP A 165 10.77 3.23 -21.04
C ASP A 165 9.39 3.60 -21.60
N GLY A 166 9.14 4.89 -21.79
CA GLY A 166 7.85 5.41 -22.24
C GLY A 166 7.73 6.91 -22.06
N THR A 167 6.54 7.46 -22.31
CA THR A 167 6.31 8.88 -22.10
C THR A 167 6.33 9.24 -20.60
N PRO A 168 6.60 10.51 -20.22
CA PRO A 168 6.59 10.91 -18.81
C PRO A 168 5.28 10.61 -18.07
N GLU A 169 4.15 10.67 -18.77
CA GLU A 169 2.84 10.31 -18.22
C GLU A 169 2.75 8.81 -17.93
N GLU A 170 3.14 7.96 -18.88
CA GLU A 170 3.11 6.50 -18.73
C GLU A 170 4.05 6.01 -17.63
N VAL A 171 5.26 6.57 -17.57
CA VAL A 171 6.24 6.29 -16.51
C VAL A 171 5.68 6.69 -15.14
N LEU A 172 4.99 7.83 -15.07
CA LEU A 172 4.37 8.31 -13.84
C LEU A 172 3.23 7.39 -13.38
N GLU A 173 2.40 6.89 -14.30
CA GLU A 173 1.29 5.98 -13.97
C GLU A 173 1.77 4.63 -13.42
N VAL A 174 2.78 4.03 -14.06
CA VAL A 174 3.37 2.77 -13.60
C VAL A 174 4.16 2.98 -12.32
N GLY A 175 5.01 4.01 -12.25
CA GLY A 175 5.79 4.34 -11.06
C GLY A 175 4.91 4.62 -9.83
N ARG A 176 3.75 5.28 -10.02
CA ARG A 176 2.74 5.45 -8.95
C ARG A 176 2.18 4.12 -8.47
N ALA A 177 1.81 3.23 -9.38
CA ALA A 177 1.28 1.91 -9.03
C ALA A 177 2.29 1.12 -8.18
N LEU A 178 3.55 1.06 -8.63
CA LEU A 178 4.63 0.39 -7.90
C LEU A 178 4.84 0.99 -6.50
N ALA A 179 5.00 2.31 -6.40
CA ALA A 179 5.24 2.97 -5.13
C ALA A 179 4.08 2.81 -4.14
N LEU A 180 2.84 2.91 -4.64
CA LEU A 180 1.65 2.75 -3.82
C LEU A 180 1.46 1.33 -3.33
N GLU A 181 1.68 0.33 -4.19
CA GLU A 181 1.61 -1.08 -3.78
C GLU A 181 2.68 -1.39 -2.74
N LEU A 182 3.95 -1.06 -3.01
CA LEU A 182 5.05 -1.25 -2.04
C LEU A 182 4.72 -0.58 -0.71
N GLY A 183 4.19 0.65 -0.72
CA GLY A 183 3.87 1.39 0.50
C GLY A 183 2.65 0.90 1.28
N THR A 184 1.85 -0.02 0.71
CA THR A 184 0.58 -0.48 1.32
C THR A 184 0.46 -2.00 1.47
N SER A 185 1.24 -2.80 0.75
CA SER A 185 1.23 -4.26 0.83
C SER A 185 1.67 -4.80 2.20
N GLY A 186 1.20 -6.00 2.57
CA GLY A 186 1.52 -6.62 3.87
C GLY A 186 2.94 -7.17 3.96
N TRP A 187 3.46 -7.73 2.86
CA TRP A 187 4.79 -8.36 2.78
C TRP A 187 5.95 -7.35 2.60
N THR A 188 5.65 -6.06 2.68
CA THR A 188 6.61 -4.95 2.59
C THR A 188 6.66 -4.16 3.90
N ASP A 189 6.29 -4.79 5.02
CA ASP A 189 6.18 -4.19 6.35
C ASP A 189 7.54 -3.84 6.96
N TYR A 190 8.59 -4.61 6.66
CA TYR A 190 9.97 -4.35 7.08
C TYR A 190 10.81 -3.82 5.91
N SER A 191 10.49 -2.64 5.39
CA SER A 191 11.25 -1.99 4.30
C SER A 191 11.14 -0.47 4.29
N GLU A 192 12.22 0.18 3.90
CA GLU A 192 12.27 1.61 3.62
C GLU A 192 11.88 1.88 2.17
N ILE A 193 10.85 2.69 1.95
CA ILE A 193 10.35 3.00 0.60
C ILE A 193 10.48 4.49 0.34
N LEU A 194 11.39 4.85 -0.55
CA LEU A 194 11.64 6.22 -0.95
C LEU A 194 10.98 6.54 -2.28
N THR A 195 10.55 7.80 -2.42
CA THR A 195 9.99 8.30 -3.67
C THR A 195 10.62 9.63 -4.04
N ALA A 196 10.92 9.83 -5.32
CA ALA A 196 11.31 11.13 -5.85
C ALA A 196 10.43 11.46 -7.07
N GLY A 197 9.90 12.68 -7.14
CA GLY A 197 9.02 13.11 -8.25
C GLY A 197 7.53 12.72 -8.13
N LEU A 198 7.14 11.88 -7.17
CA LEU A 198 5.72 11.51 -6.94
C LEU A 198 4.92 12.51 -6.08
N GLY A 199 5.59 13.55 -5.57
CA GLY A 199 5.02 14.55 -4.68
C GLY A 199 4.92 14.08 -3.22
N SER A 200 4.88 15.03 -2.29
CA SER A 200 4.98 14.74 -0.85
C SER A 200 3.63 14.50 -0.15
N ARG A 201 2.53 14.61 -0.88
CA ARG A 201 1.17 14.61 -0.30
C ARG A 201 0.78 13.21 0.17
N LEU A 202 1.09 12.19 -0.63
CA LEU A 202 0.71 10.80 -0.36
C LEU A 202 1.37 10.27 0.93
N ALA A 203 2.66 10.49 1.11
CA ALA A 203 3.43 10.02 2.27
C ALA A 203 2.77 10.40 3.62
N LYS A 204 2.20 11.61 3.71
CA LYS A 204 1.55 12.11 4.93
C LYS A 204 0.14 11.53 5.16
N LEU A 205 -0.48 11.01 4.12
CA LEU A 205 -1.87 10.57 4.12
C LEU A 205 -2.03 9.06 4.27
N LEU A 206 -1.00 8.26 4.02
CA LEU A 206 -1.03 6.82 4.29
C LEU A 206 -0.96 6.54 5.80
N PRO A 207 -1.71 5.56 6.33
CA PRO A 207 -1.83 5.34 7.78
C PRO A 207 -0.56 4.80 8.44
N GLN A 208 0.29 4.08 7.70
CA GLN A 208 1.47 3.37 8.23
C GLN A 208 2.80 4.10 7.93
N GLY A 209 2.78 5.23 7.21
CA GLY A 209 3.96 6.09 7.06
C GLY A 209 5.17 5.48 6.37
N ARG A 210 5.00 4.42 5.57
CA ARG A 210 6.12 3.64 4.97
C ARG A 210 6.79 4.31 3.77
N ILE A 211 6.11 5.26 3.14
CA ILE A 211 6.65 6.02 2.01
C ILE A 211 7.27 7.32 2.53
N ARG A 212 8.55 7.54 2.23
CA ARG A 212 9.21 8.83 2.42
C ARG A 212 9.48 9.50 1.09
N THR A 213 9.05 10.76 0.98
CA THR A 213 9.32 11.55 -0.22
C THR A 213 10.62 12.30 -0.09
N MET A 214 11.49 12.12 -1.08
CA MET A 214 12.79 12.74 -1.21
C MET A 214 12.72 13.88 -2.23
N PRO A 215 13.41 15.02 -1.98
CA PRO A 215 13.31 16.18 -2.86
C PRO A 215 14.01 15.98 -4.22
N HIS A 216 15.08 15.19 -4.26
CA HIS A 216 15.90 14.92 -5.46
C HIS A 216 16.81 13.70 -5.23
N LEU A 217 17.41 13.15 -6.29
CA LEU A 217 18.27 11.95 -6.19
C LEU A 217 19.53 12.13 -5.31
N PRO A 218 20.18 13.30 -5.21
CA PRO A 218 21.29 13.47 -4.26
C PRO A 218 20.89 13.26 -2.80
N ALA A 219 19.65 13.61 -2.42
CA ALA A 219 19.15 13.35 -1.07
C ALA A 219 18.96 11.85 -0.86
N VAL A 220 18.51 11.13 -1.89
CA VAL A 220 18.39 9.67 -1.91
C VAL A 220 19.77 9.01 -1.77
N ALA A 221 20.77 9.49 -2.52
CA ALA A 221 22.14 8.98 -2.45
C ALA A 221 22.78 9.21 -1.07
N ALA A 222 22.57 10.40 -0.49
CA ALA A 222 23.03 10.72 0.86
C ALA A 222 22.42 9.80 1.91
N ASP A 223 21.10 9.56 1.82
CA ASP A 223 20.36 8.66 2.70
C ASP A 223 20.88 7.22 2.66
N LEU A 224 21.14 6.70 1.45
CA LEU A 224 21.76 5.38 1.29
C LEU A 224 23.18 5.34 1.88
N GLY A 225 23.92 6.45 1.80
CA GLY A 225 25.22 6.61 2.47
C GLY A 225 25.12 6.55 4.00
N GLU A 226 24.08 7.15 4.58
CA GLU A 226 23.80 7.06 6.02
C GLU A 226 23.44 5.62 6.42
N LEU A 227 22.59 4.95 5.66
CA LEU A 227 22.22 3.55 5.88
C LEU A 227 23.44 2.61 5.82
N LEU A 228 24.36 2.85 4.87
CA LEU A 228 25.61 2.10 4.77
C LEU A 228 26.49 2.28 6.00
N LEU A 229 26.56 3.50 6.52
CA LEU A 229 27.34 3.80 7.71
C LEU A 229 26.73 3.12 8.93
N GLU A 230 25.41 3.15 9.06
CA GLU A 230 24.67 2.45 10.12
C GLU A 230 24.94 0.94 10.07
N ALA A 231 24.76 0.31 8.91
CA ALA A 231 25.04 -1.11 8.70
C ALA A 231 26.48 -1.50 9.08
N HIS A 232 27.45 -0.63 8.77
CA HIS A 232 28.84 -0.87 9.12
C HIS A 232 29.11 -0.73 10.63
N GLN A 233 28.41 0.17 11.31
CA GLN A 233 28.65 0.46 12.73
C GLN A 233 27.92 -0.51 13.67
N SER A 234 26.67 -0.88 13.37
CA SER A 234 25.87 -1.76 14.22
C SER A 234 26.24 -3.23 14.08
N GLY A 235 26.68 -3.64 12.87
CA GLY A 235 26.81 -5.06 12.53
C GLY A 235 25.48 -5.80 12.45
N GLU A 236 24.35 -5.09 12.55
CA GLU A 236 22.99 -5.61 12.42
C GLU A 236 22.52 -5.53 10.96
N GLN A 237 21.49 -6.32 10.63
CA GLN A 237 20.83 -6.21 9.33
C GLN A 237 20.01 -4.92 9.28
N VAL A 238 20.33 -4.08 8.29
CA VAL A 238 19.51 -2.92 7.97
C VAL A 238 18.30 -3.33 7.12
N LEU A 239 17.25 -2.53 7.19
CA LEU A 239 16.04 -2.76 6.42
C LEU A 239 16.35 -2.73 4.90
N PRO A 240 15.67 -3.59 4.11
CA PRO A 240 15.61 -3.46 2.67
C PRO A 240 15.24 -2.03 2.26
N TRP A 241 15.93 -1.50 1.26
CA TRP A 241 15.81 -0.12 0.83
C TRP A 241 15.37 -0.07 -0.63
N LEU A 242 14.22 0.55 -0.89
CA LEU A 242 13.59 0.59 -2.20
C LEU A 242 13.33 2.03 -2.58
N MET A 243 13.60 2.41 -3.82
CA MET A 243 13.36 3.77 -4.31
C MET A 243 12.64 3.77 -5.65
N ILE A 244 11.58 4.57 -5.75
CA ILE A 244 10.85 4.83 -6.99
C ILE A 244 11.02 6.30 -7.37
N GLY A 245 11.78 6.55 -8.44
CA GLY A 245 11.97 7.86 -9.04
C GLY A 245 11.17 8.01 -10.32
N VAL A 246 10.51 9.16 -10.46
CA VAL A 246 9.81 9.55 -11.69
C VAL A 246 10.17 11.00 -12.06
N GLY A 247 9.94 11.35 -13.33
CA GLY A 247 10.26 12.66 -13.88
C GLY A 247 11.74 12.80 -14.26
N ASP A 248 12.11 13.98 -14.72
CA ASP A 248 13.47 14.20 -15.24
C ASP A 248 14.51 14.27 -14.13
N HIS A 249 15.64 13.60 -14.36
CA HIS A 249 16.80 13.60 -13.48
C HIS A 249 18.04 13.93 -14.30
N ASP A 250 18.84 14.88 -13.83
CA ASP A 250 20.09 15.21 -14.51
C ASP A 250 21.14 14.10 -14.35
N GLN A 251 22.11 14.11 -15.26
CA GLN A 251 23.14 13.09 -15.33
C GLN A 251 24.05 13.07 -14.08
N GLU A 252 24.28 14.23 -13.45
CA GLU A 252 25.14 14.33 -12.27
C GLU A 252 24.49 13.67 -11.06
N HIS A 253 23.21 13.94 -10.83
CA HIS A 253 22.38 13.34 -9.79
C HIS A 253 22.23 11.82 -9.99
N LEU A 254 22.06 11.36 -11.24
CA LEU A 254 22.04 9.93 -11.56
C LEU A 254 23.39 9.27 -11.26
N ALA A 255 24.51 9.92 -11.61
CA ALA A 255 25.85 9.39 -11.34
C ALA A 255 26.13 9.29 -9.83
N GLN A 256 25.74 10.30 -9.04
CA GLN A 256 25.86 10.25 -7.57
C GLN A 256 25.08 9.09 -6.96
N LEU A 257 23.85 8.84 -7.46
CA LEU A 257 23.06 7.69 -7.02
C LEU A 257 23.72 6.36 -7.42
N ALA A 258 24.27 6.27 -8.63
CA ALA A 258 24.99 5.08 -9.08
C ALA A 258 26.22 4.77 -8.21
N ASP A 259 26.99 5.79 -7.85
CA ASP A 259 28.14 5.65 -6.94
C ASP A 259 27.69 5.15 -5.55
N ALA A 260 26.59 5.68 -5.02
CA ALA A 260 26.02 5.24 -3.75
C ALA A 260 25.53 3.78 -3.80
N LEU A 261 24.84 3.38 -4.87
CA LEU A 261 24.38 2.00 -5.07
C LEU A 261 25.56 1.03 -5.21
N ALA A 262 26.62 1.42 -5.94
CA ALA A 262 27.82 0.61 -6.09
C ALA A 262 28.55 0.41 -4.74
N ALA A 263 28.57 1.44 -3.89
CA ALA A 263 29.05 1.33 -2.52
C ALA A 263 28.15 0.42 -1.67
N ALA A 264 26.84 0.45 -1.91
CA ALA A 264 25.81 -0.30 -1.19
C ALA A 264 25.53 -1.73 -1.69
N ARG A 265 26.38 -2.30 -2.56
CA ARG A 265 26.13 -3.60 -3.22
C ARG A 265 25.83 -4.80 -2.30
N ASN A 266 26.18 -4.72 -1.01
CA ASN A 266 25.91 -5.78 -0.03
C ASN A 266 24.55 -5.60 0.67
N LEU A 267 23.89 -4.46 0.49
CA LEU A 267 22.57 -4.20 1.03
C LEU A 267 21.49 -4.63 0.04
N LYS A 268 20.33 -5.05 0.55
CA LYS A 268 19.15 -5.34 -0.28
C LYS A 268 18.56 -4.02 -0.76
N THR A 269 18.91 -3.62 -1.98
CA THR A 269 18.49 -2.36 -2.58
C THR A 269 17.79 -2.56 -3.91
N ALA A 270 16.81 -1.70 -4.22
CA ALA A 270 16.23 -1.60 -5.56
C ALA A 270 15.90 -0.15 -5.93
N VAL A 271 16.08 0.20 -7.20
CA VAL A 271 15.78 1.52 -7.74
C VAL A 271 14.99 1.41 -9.02
N VAL A 272 13.90 2.15 -9.13
CA VAL A 272 13.12 2.30 -10.36
C VAL A 272 13.24 3.73 -10.86
N LEU A 273 13.60 3.94 -12.14
CA LEU A 273 13.80 5.26 -12.74
C LEU A 273 13.23 5.31 -14.17
N PRO A 274 13.00 6.50 -14.75
CA PRO A 274 12.71 6.60 -16.18
C PRO A 274 13.91 6.21 -17.03
N ALA A 275 13.69 5.55 -18.17
CA ALA A 275 14.72 5.13 -19.11
C ALA A 275 15.28 6.27 -19.98
N SER A 276 15.59 7.42 -19.39
CA SER A 276 16.24 8.53 -20.10
C SER A 276 17.61 8.13 -20.67
N GLU A 277 18.08 8.80 -21.72
CA GLU A 277 19.43 8.55 -22.27
C GLU A 277 20.55 8.67 -21.22
N ALA A 278 20.38 9.58 -20.25
CA ALA A 278 21.32 9.74 -19.15
C ALA A 278 21.28 8.54 -18.20
N ALA A 279 20.07 8.07 -17.82
CA ALA A 279 19.90 6.91 -16.96
C ALA A 279 20.46 5.63 -17.61
N GLN A 280 20.16 5.39 -18.89
CA GLN A 280 20.70 4.24 -19.62
C GLN A 280 22.23 4.26 -19.72
N ARG A 281 22.83 5.46 -19.86
CA ARG A 281 24.30 5.61 -19.89
C ARG A 281 24.94 5.34 -18.53
N VAL A 282 24.31 5.78 -17.45
CA VAL A 282 24.80 5.61 -16.07
C VAL A 282 24.57 4.17 -15.58
N PHE A 283 23.47 3.55 -15.99
CA PHE A 283 23.07 2.19 -15.63
C PHE A 283 22.98 1.27 -16.87
N PRO A 284 24.11 0.95 -17.53
CA PRO A 284 24.11 0.18 -18.79
C PRO A 284 23.68 -1.29 -18.65
N HIS A 285 23.57 -1.78 -17.41
CA HIS A 285 23.13 -3.15 -17.10
C HIS A 285 21.75 -3.19 -16.42
N ALA A 286 21.06 -2.05 -16.32
CA ALA A 286 19.72 -2.03 -15.77
C ALA A 286 18.75 -2.77 -16.70
N GLU A 287 17.80 -3.46 -16.09
CA GLU A 287 16.68 -4.00 -16.83
C GLU A 287 15.79 -2.86 -17.32
N ILE A 288 15.28 -2.98 -18.55
CA ILE A 288 14.41 -1.96 -19.15
C ILE A 288 13.09 -2.62 -19.49
N ILE A 289 11.99 -1.96 -19.11
CA ILE A 289 10.63 -2.40 -19.43
C ILE A 289 9.89 -1.29 -20.19
N ASP A 290 9.32 -1.65 -21.34
CA ASP A 290 8.45 -0.76 -22.11
C ASP A 290 7.14 -0.55 -21.35
N VAL A 291 6.86 0.71 -21.01
CA VAL A 291 5.65 1.14 -20.32
C VAL A 291 4.66 1.84 -21.25
N THR A 292 4.73 1.61 -22.55
CA THR A 292 3.75 2.12 -23.52
C THR A 292 2.35 1.55 -23.24
N THR A 293 1.35 2.42 -23.25
CA THR A 293 -0.04 2.05 -22.94
C THR A 293 -0.64 1.19 -24.06
N GLY A 294 -1.32 0.10 -23.67
CA GLY A 294 -1.99 -0.79 -24.62
C GLY A 294 -1.04 -1.76 -25.36
N GLN A 295 0.22 -1.83 -24.96
CA GLN A 295 1.16 -2.88 -25.36
C GLN A 295 1.37 -3.85 -24.18
N GLU A 296 1.66 -5.11 -24.51
CA GLU A 296 2.21 -6.04 -23.53
C GLU A 296 3.69 -5.73 -23.35
N ALA A 297 4.09 -5.53 -22.10
CA ALA A 297 5.47 -5.33 -21.71
C ALA A 297 6.14 -6.68 -21.43
N LEU A 298 7.48 -6.74 -21.54
CA LEU A 298 8.25 -7.93 -21.19
C LEU A 298 9.41 -7.50 -20.30
N LEU A 299 9.43 -7.97 -19.05
CA LEU A 299 10.61 -7.88 -18.21
C LEU A 299 11.50 -9.09 -18.50
N ALA A 300 12.68 -8.88 -19.07
CA ALA A 300 13.53 -9.94 -19.60
C ALA A 300 13.85 -11.07 -18.60
N PRO A 301 14.14 -10.79 -17.31
CA PRO A 301 14.33 -11.82 -16.29
C PRO A 301 13.13 -12.77 -16.10
N LEU A 302 11.90 -12.27 -16.29
CA LEU A 302 10.67 -13.05 -16.12
C LEU A 302 10.27 -13.79 -17.40
N GLY A 303 10.49 -13.18 -18.57
CA GLY A 303 10.21 -13.80 -19.87
C GLY A 303 8.72 -14.02 -20.17
N LEU A 304 7.82 -13.42 -19.40
CA LEU A 304 6.36 -13.52 -19.57
C LEU A 304 5.77 -12.14 -19.98
N PRO A 305 5.00 -12.05 -21.07
CA PRO A 305 4.38 -10.80 -21.50
C PRO A 305 3.31 -10.36 -20.50
N VAL A 306 3.26 -9.08 -20.16
CA VAL A 306 2.37 -8.55 -19.13
C VAL A 306 1.68 -7.27 -19.60
N THR A 307 0.36 -7.19 -19.41
CA THR A 307 -0.32 -5.90 -19.48
C THR A 307 -0.07 -5.19 -18.15
N LEU A 308 0.69 -4.09 -18.18
CA LEU A 308 1.12 -3.42 -16.95
C LEU A 308 -0.02 -2.80 -16.15
N GLN A 309 0.09 -2.89 -14.82
CA GLN A 309 -0.77 -2.12 -13.93
C GLN A 309 -0.38 -0.64 -13.91
N ARG A 310 -1.39 0.23 -13.75
CA ARG A 310 -1.25 1.68 -13.87
C ARG A 310 -2.21 2.38 -12.92
N ILE A 311 -1.77 3.49 -12.35
CA ILE A 311 -2.64 4.46 -11.68
C ILE A 311 -2.62 5.75 -12.48
N THR A 312 -3.73 6.04 -13.16
CA THR A 312 -3.89 7.28 -13.93
C THR A 312 -3.84 8.51 -13.02
N ASP A 313 -3.56 9.68 -13.58
CA ASP A 313 -3.54 10.92 -12.79
C ASP A 313 -4.89 11.24 -12.16
N GLU A 314 -5.99 10.88 -12.83
CA GLU A 314 -7.34 11.01 -12.27
C GLU A 314 -7.56 10.06 -11.09
N GLN A 315 -7.22 8.78 -11.23
CA GLN A 315 -7.31 7.81 -10.14
C GLN A 315 -6.45 8.24 -8.94
N TYR A 316 -5.22 8.70 -9.19
CA TYR A 316 -4.35 9.19 -8.13
C TYR A 316 -4.95 10.39 -7.38
N ARG A 317 -5.45 11.39 -8.11
CA ARG A 317 -6.10 12.57 -7.51
C ARG A 317 -7.32 12.20 -6.69
N GLN A 318 -8.16 11.30 -7.19
CA GLN A 318 -9.32 10.78 -6.47
C GLN A 318 -8.91 10.05 -5.19
N TYR A 319 -7.90 9.18 -5.25
CA TYR A 319 -7.42 8.44 -4.08
C TYR A 319 -6.87 9.36 -2.99
N VAL A 320 -6.01 10.31 -3.39
CA VAL A 320 -5.45 11.32 -2.48
C VAL A 320 -6.56 12.16 -1.85
N HIS A 321 -7.57 12.56 -2.63
CA HIS A 321 -8.70 13.34 -2.14
C HIS A 321 -9.49 12.58 -1.07
N VAL A 322 -9.82 11.30 -1.29
CA VAL A 322 -10.53 10.49 -0.29
C VAL A 322 -9.69 10.32 0.98
N LEU A 323 -8.38 10.08 0.84
CA LEU A 323 -7.49 10.05 1.98
C LEU A 323 -7.47 11.39 2.73
N GLN A 324 -7.47 12.53 2.04
CA GLN A 324 -7.54 13.84 2.69
C GLN A 324 -8.84 14.03 3.48
N ILE A 325 -9.98 13.66 2.91
CA ILE A 325 -11.27 13.69 3.61
C ILE A 325 -11.22 12.83 4.88
N SER A 326 -10.60 11.64 4.81
CA SER A 326 -10.48 10.75 5.96
C SER A 326 -9.64 11.32 7.12
N THR A 327 -8.87 12.40 6.88
CA THR A 327 -8.08 13.11 7.90
C THR A 327 -8.77 14.34 8.46
N GLN A 328 -9.93 14.73 7.94
CA GLN A 328 -10.66 15.89 8.43
C GLN A 328 -11.33 15.60 9.78
N ASP A 329 -11.43 16.64 10.60
CA ASP A 329 -12.11 16.58 11.88
C ASP A 329 -13.59 16.15 11.73
N PRO A 330 -14.16 15.48 12.75
CA PRO A 330 -15.57 15.13 12.75
C PRO A 330 -16.48 16.36 12.57
N VAL A 331 -17.52 16.21 11.76
CA VAL A 331 -18.56 17.22 11.59
C VAL A 331 -19.37 17.35 12.89
N PRO A 332 -19.58 18.57 13.43
CA PRO A 332 -20.34 18.79 14.65
C PRO A 332 -21.74 18.18 14.61
N ALA A 333 -22.25 17.85 15.80
CA ALA A 333 -23.61 17.36 15.96
C ALA A 333 -24.64 18.43 15.55
N THR A 334 -25.66 18.03 14.80
CA THR A 334 -26.76 18.91 14.37
C THR A 334 -28.09 18.43 14.95
N GLY A 335 -29.04 19.35 15.15
CA GLY A 335 -30.39 19.03 15.63
C GLY A 335 -30.40 18.67 17.12
N SER A 336 -31.18 17.65 17.52
CA SER A 336 -31.33 17.25 18.93
C SER A 336 -30.02 16.88 19.63
N TRP A 337 -28.99 16.51 18.86
CA TRP A 337 -27.66 16.15 19.37
C TRP A 337 -26.73 17.34 19.59
N GLU A 338 -27.06 18.53 19.10
CA GLU A 338 -26.29 19.77 19.32
C GLU A 338 -26.23 20.14 20.82
N PHE A 339 -27.26 19.76 21.57
CA PHE A 339 -27.42 20.07 22.99
C PHE A 339 -26.99 18.93 23.93
N ALA A 340 -26.45 17.85 23.39
CA ALA A 340 -25.93 16.77 24.22
C ALA A 340 -24.74 17.27 25.04
N GLU A 341 -24.70 16.94 26.34
CA GLU A 341 -23.58 17.32 27.20
C GLU A 341 -22.26 16.74 26.68
N SER A 342 -21.17 17.49 26.82
CA SER A 342 -19.85 17.01 26.44
C SER A 342 -19.46 15.81 27.30
N HIS A 343 -19.18 14.68 26.66
CA HIS A 343 -18.73 13.46 27.35
C HIS A 343 -17.33 13.56 27.97
N ASP A 344 -16.57 14.62 27.71
CA ASP A 344 -15.30 14.90 28.41
C ASP A 344 -15.51 15.44 29.82
N GLN A 345 -16.74 15.90 30.13
CA GLN A 345 -17.12 16.23 31.49
C GLN A 345 -17.58 14.94 32.17
N ALA A 346 -16.95 14.59 33.30
CA ALA A 346 -17.49 13.57 34.18
C ALA A 346 -18.98 13.91 34.40
N ALA A 347 -19.87 12.94 34.13
CA ALA A 347 -21.31 13.13 34.24
C ALA A 347 -21.58 13.95 35.50
N ALA A 348 -22.13 15.15 35.34
CA ALA A 348 -22.29 16.08 36.45
C ALA A 348 -23.25 15.43 37.45
N CYS A 349 -22.71 14.68 38.42
CA CYS A 349 -23.49 14.03 39.46
C CYS A 349 -24.24 15.13 40.22
N GLY A 350 -25.51 15.31 39.89
CA GLY A 350 -26.42 16.23 40.56
C GLY A 350 -26.93 17.44 39.78
N ARG A 351 -26.58 17.63 38.49
CA ARG A 351 -27.29 18.62 37.66
C ARG A 351 -28.50 17.96 36.97
N PRO A 352 -29.71 18.53 37.08
CA PRO A 352 -30.86 18.01 36.34
C PRO A 352 -30.61 18.15 34.83
N LEU A 353 -30.80 17.06 34.09
CA LEU A 353 -30.73 17.03 32.63
C LEU A 353 -31.69 18.10 32.08
N THR A 354 -31.13 19.13 31.45
CA THR A 354 -31.93 20.22 30.87
C THR A 354 -32.31 19.82 29.45
N LEU A 355 -33.45 19.16 29.29
CA LEU A 355 -34.03 18.86 27.98
C LEU A 355 -34.51 20.18 27.35
N ARG A 356 -33.74 20.69 26.39
CA ARG A 356 -34.19 21.78 25.51
C ARG A 356 -34.78 21.17 24.24
N SER A 357 -36.10 21.17 24.16
CA SER A 357 -36.81 20.85 22.92
C SER A 357 -36.78 22.06 21.98
N THR A 358 -36.27 21.89 20.76
CA THR A 358 -36.15 22.98 19.77
C THR A 358 -37.15 22.89 18.62
N THR A 359 -38.06 21.92 18.62
CA THR A 359 -39.03 21.74 17.52
C THR A 359 -40.47 21.94 18.01
N ALA A 360 -41.24 22.76 17.27
CA ALA A 360 -42.68 22.90 17.47
C ALA A 360 -43.42 21.54 17.40
N ASP A 361 -42.84 20.56 16.69
CA ASP A 361 -43.34 19.18 16.58
C ASP A 361 -43.25 18.35 17.88
N ALA A 362 -42.51 18.81 18.89
CA ALA A 362 -42.47 18.11 20.17
C ALA A 362 -43.82 18.17 20.93
N GLN A 363 -44.71 19.10 20.55
CA GLN A 363 -46.05 19.23 21.11
C GLN A 363 -47.14 18.48 20.30
N ASP A 364 -46.76 17.69 19.29
CA ASP A 364 -47.70 16.87 18.53
C ASP A 364 -48.32 15.78 19.44
N PRO A 365 -49.66 15.72 19.60
CA PRO A 365 -50.35 14.66 20.34
C PRO A 365 -50.10 13.24 19.79
N GLY A 366 -49.49 13.09 18.61
CA GLY A 366 -49.03 11.81 18.06
C GLY A 366 -47.64 11.35 18.52
N ASN A 367 -46.93 12.12 19.33
CA ASN A 367 -45.57 11.78 19.77
C ASN A 367 -45.58 10.56 20.73
N PRO A 368 -44.84 9.47 20.45
CA PRO A 368 -44.88 8.23 21.23
C PRO A 368 -44.30 8.33 22.65
N PHE A 369 -43.70 9.47 23.03
CA PHE A 369 -43.09 9.66 24.36
C PHE A 369 -43.61 10.91 25.12
N PRO A 370 -44.92 11.04 25.38
CA PRO A 370 -45.49 12.23 26.01
C PRO A 370 -45.08 12.40 27.49
N ALA A 371 -44.72 11.30 28.17
CA ALA A 371 -44.35 11.31 29.59
C ALA A 371 -43.00 12.01 29.87
N LEU A 372 -42.09 12.09 28.89
CA LEU A 372 -40.79 12.75 29.06
C LEU A 372 -40.90 14.28 28.98
N ILE A 373 -41.96 14.81 28.35
CA ILE A 373 -42.16 16.26 28.16
C ILE A 373 -42.83 16.89 29.41
N ALA A 374 -43.67 16.14 30.12
CA ALA A 374 -44.41 16.62 31.28
C ALA A 374 -43.54 16.89 32.53
N ALA A 375 -42.29 16.41 32.56
CA ALA A 375 -41.40 16.52 33.73
C ALA A 375 -40.47 17.74 33.71
N SER A 376 -40.48 18.57 32.66
CA SER A 376 -39.65 19.78 32.60
C SER A 376 -40.43 21.02 33.04
N PRO A 377 -39.96 21.81 34.03
CA PRO A 377 -40.59 23.09 34.34
C PRO A 377 -40.41 24.05 33.16
N ALA A 378 -41.53 24.47 32.56
CA ALA A 378 -41.53 25.55 31.58
C ALA A 378 -40.93 26.80 32.23
N THR A 379 -39.71 27.17 31.82
CA THR A 379 -39.14 28.45 32.22
C THR A 379 -39.70 29.49 31.27
N THR A 380 -40.73 30.21 31.71
CA THR A 380 -41.19 31.42 31.03
C THR A 380 -40.09 32.49 31.13
N PRO A 381 -39.69 33.13 30.02
CA PRO A 381 -38.85 34.32 30.12
C PRO A 381 -39.67 35.42 30.80
N GLN A 382 -39.17 35.95 31.92
CA GLN A 382 -39.69 37.19 32.49
C GLN A 382 -39.32 38.38 31.57
N PRO A 383 -40.16 39.44 31.53
CA PRO A 383 -40.16 40.46 30.48
C PRO A 383 -38.90 41.31 30.41
#